data_AF-A0A2E6C828-F1
#
_entry.id   AF-A0A2E6C828-F1
#
_cell.length_a   1.000
_cell.length_b   1.000
_cell.length_c   1.000
_cell.angle_alpha   90.00
_cell.angle_beta   90.00
_cell.angle_gamma   90.00
#
_symmetry.space_group_name_H-M   'P 1'
#
loop_
_entity.id
_entity.type
_entity.pdbx_description
1 polymer ?
#
loop_
_entity_poly.entity_id
_entity_poly.type
_entity_poly.pdbx_seq_one_letter_code
_entity_poly.pdbx_strand_id
1 'polypeptide(L)'
;MDMHKESGLGSVNKDRVNKAIRHCRELGCILIAEVQGVPKAVLGLRPDRFWWSDDFGLFDQFTYVAPEARKTRAIFKMVDAARSMAKQAGIPLVIANFGVVDTKAKSRLYKTFGKELGVTVITGETSHFLWR
;
A
#
# COMPACT_ATOMS: atom_id res chain seq x y z
N MET A 1 15.04 -4.96 3.72
CA MET A 1 13.94 -4.04 3.39
C MET A 1 12.73 -4.51 4.17
N ASP A 2 12.37 -3.86 5.27
CA ASP A 2 11.46 -4.46 6.27
C ASP A 2 10.02 -4.62 5.76
N MET A 3 9.55 -3.74 4.89
CA MET A 3 8.28 -3.92 4.19
C MET A 3 8.22 -5.21 3.35
N HIS A 4 9.32 -5.59 2.69
CA HIS A 4 9.37 -6.84 1.92
C HIS A 4 9.23 -8.05 2.85
N LYS A 5 9.89 -8.03 4.02
CA LYS A 5 9.75 -9.09 5.05
C LYS A 5 8.28 -9.31 5.45
N GLU A 6 7.46 -8.28 5.41
CA GLU A 6 6.02 -8.35 5.73
C GLU A 6 5.12 -8.76 4.56
N SER A 7 5.67 -8.92 3.36
CA SER A 7 4.91 -9.43 2.21
C SER A 7 4.86 -10.95 2.19
N GLY A 8 5.97 -11.64 2.50
CA GLY A 8 6.10 -13.09 2.32
C GLY A 8 6.13 -13.55 0.86
N LEU A 9 6.36 -12.62 -0.08
CA LEU A 9 6.25 -12.83 -1.52
C LEU A 9 7.53 -12.43 -2.26
N GLY A 10 8.01 -13.32 -3.14
CA GLY A 10 9.04 -13.07 -4.15
C GLY A 10 10.38 -12.57 -3.61
N SER A 11 11.34 -12.34 -4.51
CA SER A 11 12.62 -11.70 -4.19
C SER A 11 12.56 -10.19 -4.45
N VAL A 12 13.35 -9.42 -3.70
CA VAL A 12 13.44 -7.96 -3.90
C VAL A 12 14.27 -7.65 -5.14
N ASN A 13 13.71 -6.83 -6.04
CA ASN A 13 14.46 -6.16 -7.09
C ASN A 13 14.52 -4.65 -6.79
N LYS A 14 15.71 -4.14 -6.49
CA LYS A 14 15.91 -2.74 -6.07
C LYS A 14 15.52 -1.73 -7.15
N ASP A 15 15.78 -2.02 -8.42
CA ASP A 15 15.46 -1.11 -9.52
C ASP A 15 13.96 -0.95 -9.69
N ARG A 16 13.20 -2.05 -9.54
CA ARG A 16 11.74 -2.00 -9.54
C ARG A 16 11.19 -1.20 -8.36
N VAL A 17 11.78 -1.35 -7.17
CA VAL A 17 11.37 -0.54 -6.01
C VAL A 17 11.68 0.94 -6.23
N ASN A 18 12.88 1.27 -6.71
CA ASN A 18 13.27 2.65 -7.02
C ASN A 18 12.35 3.27 -8.09
N LYS A 19 11.96 2.49 -9.10
CA LYS A 19 11.00 2.92 -10.12
C LYS A 19 9.62 3.20 -9.52
N ALA A 20 9.12 2.33 -8.64
CA ALA A 20 7.84 2.54 -7.95
C ALA A 20 7.86 3.81 -7.09
N ILE A 21 8.93 4.03 -6.32
CA ILE A 21 9.12 5.25 -5.52
C ILE A 21 9.14 6.48 -6.43
N ARG A 22 9.89 6.42 -7.54
CA ARG A 22 9.98 7.53 -8.50
C ARG A 22 8.62 7.87 -9.11
N HIS A 23 7.86 6.87 -9.53
CA HIS A 23 6.51 7.09 -10.08
C HIS A 23 5.57 7.77 -9.06
N CYS A 24 5.59 7.36 -7.80
CA CYS A 24 4.83 8.04 -6.75
C CYS A 24 5.30 9.49 -6.55
N ARG A 25 6.59 9.79 -6.69
CA ARG A 25 7.11 11.16 -6.56
C ARG A 25 6.78 12.05 -7.74
N GLU A 26 6.86 11.53 -8.96
CA GLU A 26 6.73 12.31 -10.20
C GLU A 26 5.27 12.47 -10.64
N LEU A 27 4.44 11.44 -10.43
CA LEU A 27 3.07 11.38 -10.97
C LEU A 27 2.00 11.32 -9.88
N GLY A 28 2.36 11.11 -8.62
CA GLY A 28 1.42 10.90 -7.52
C GLY A 28 1.84 11.63 -6.26
N CYS A 29 1.85 10.92 -5.13
CA CYS A 29 2.41 11.46 -3.89
C CYS A 29 3.01 10.38 -3.00
N ILE A 30 3.87 10.81 -2.07
CA ILE A 30 4.33 9.99 -0.95
C ILE A 30 3.94 10.71 0.34
N LEU A 31 3.13 10.06 1.15
CA LEU A 31 2.78 10.51 2.49
C LEU A 31 3.73 9.86 3.49
N ILE A 32 4.28 10.65 4.39
CA ILE A 32 5.17 10.19 5.45
C ILE A 32 4.55 10.61 6.79
N ALA A 33 4.38 9.65 7.69
CA ALA A 33 4.00 9.95 9.06
C ALA A 33 5.23 9.88 9.97
N GLU A 34 5.47 10.97 10.68
CA GLU A 34 6.52 11.07 11.67
C GLU A 34 5.97 10.83 13.07
N VAL A 35 6.75 10.12 13.88
CA VAL A 35 6.53 9.97 15.32
C VAL A 35 7.74 10.57 15.99
N GLN A 36 7.54 11.65 16.76
CA GLN A 36 8.63 12.39 17.41
C GLN A 36 9.70 12.89 16.42
N GLY A 37 9.27 13.39 15.24
CA GLY A 37 10.17 13.90 14.20
C GLY A 37 10.93 12.84 13.41
N VAL A 38 10.64 11.56 13.63
CA VAL A 38 11.26 10.44 12.89
C VAL A 38 10.23 9.80 11.96
N PRO A 39 10.53 9.64 10.66
CA PRO A 39 9.68 8.89 9.73
C PRO A 39 9.46 7.45 10.22
N LYS A 40 8.20 7.08 10.48
CA LYS A 40 7.83 5.74 10.96
C LYS A 40 6.75 5.07 10.11
N ALA A 41 6.11 5.80 9.22
CA ALA A 41 5.20 5.20 8.26
C ALA A 41 5.27 5.92 6.92
N VAL A 42 4.96 5.18 5.85
CA VAL A 42 4.94 5.70 4.49
C VAL A 42 3.77 5.09 3.71
N LEU A 43 3.14 5.91 2.87
CA LEU A 43 2.12 5.52 1.92
C LEU A 43 2.44 6.18 0.56
N GLY A 44 2.79 5.36 -0.43
CA GLY A 44 3.00 5.80 -1.81
C GLY A 44 1.72 5.62 -2.62
N LEU A 45 1.28 6.68 -3.28
CA LEU A 45 0.05 6.71 -4.08
C LEU A 45 0.37 7.17 -5.50
N ARG A 46 -0.37 6.64 -6.48
CA ARG A 46 -0.28 7.08 -7.87
C ARG A 46 -1.66 7.08 -8.53
N PRO A 47 -2.02 8.14 -9.27
CA PRO A 47 -3.17 8.11 -10.16
C PRO A 47 -2.91 7.13 -11.29
N ASP A 48 -3.83 6.20 -11.51
CA ASP A 48 -3.77 5.26 -12.63
C ASP A 48 -5.18 4.84 -13.05
N ARG A 49 -5.25 3.93 -14.03
CA ARG A 49 -6.47 3.29 -14.50
C ARG A 49 -6.37 1.78 -14.33
N PHE A 50 -7.51 1.11 -14.20
CA PHE A 50 -7.55 -0.33 -14.39
C PHE A 50 -7.25 -0.67 -15.85
N TRP A 51 -6.65 -1.83 -16.14
CA TRP A 51 -6.26 -2.19 -17.51
C TRP A 51 -7.44 -2.36 -18.49
N TRP A 52 -8.67 -2.39 -17.99
CA TRP A 52 -9.92 -2.53 -18.75
C TRP A 52 -10.83 -1.30 -18.68
N SER A 53 -10.41 -0.19 -18.05
CA SER A 53 -11.23 1.02 -17.90
C SER A 53 -10.42 2.28 -18.16
N ASP A 54 -11.08 3.32 -18.65
CA ASP A 54 -10.53 4.66 -18.75
C ASP A 54 -10.73 5.52 -17.49
N ASP A 55 -11.48 5.00 -16.50
CA ASP A 55 -11.73 5.67 -15.23
C ASP A 55 -10.45 5.72 -14.38
N PHE A 56 -10.10 6.93 -13.93
CA PHE A 56 -8.99 7.12 -13.02
C PHE A 56 -9.34 6.73 -11.58
N GLY A 57 -8.36 6.18 -10.88
CA GLY A 57 -8.35 6.02 -9.43
C GLY A 57 -7.01 6.42 -8.85
N LEU A 58 -6.97 6.70 -7.55
CA LEU A 58 -5.73 6.87 -6.79
C LEU A 58 -5.37 5.54 -6.15
N PHE A 59 -4.30 4.90 -6.61
CA PHE A 59 -3.90 3.55 -6.18
C PHE A 59 -2.72 3.61 -5.23
N ASP A 60 -2.76 2.81 -4.16
CA ASP A 60 -1.56 2.56 -3.40
C ASP A 60 -0.54 1.72 -4.20
N GLN A 61 0.72 2.07 -4.04
CA GLN A 61 1.85 1.32 -4.61
C GLN A 61 2.63 0.61 -3.50
N PHE A 62 2.66 1.21 -2.32
CA PHE A 62 3.25 0.64 -1.12
C PHE A 62 2.72 1.35 0.12
N THR A 63 2.52 0.58 1.19
CA THR A 63 2.12 1.07 2.51
C THR A 63 2.93 0.35 3.56
N TYR A 64 3.56 1.10 4.48
CA TYR A 64 4.36 0.53 5.56
C TYR A 64 4.24 1.34 6.84
N VAL A 65 4.15 0.64 7.97
CA VAL A 65 4.19 1.24 9.32
C VAL A 65 5.17 0.43 10.16
N ALA A 66 6.22 1.08 10.65
CA ALA A 66 7.22 0.46 11.51
C ALA A 66 6.54 -0.15 12.77
N PRO A 67 6.97 -1.33 13.25
CA PRO A 67 6.31 -2.04 14.36
C PRO A 67 5.99 -1.17 15.58
N GLU A 68 6.92 -0.32 16.00
CA GLU A 68 6.80 0.61 17.12
C GLU A 68 5.72 1.69 16.92
N ALA A 69 5.40 2.03 15.66
CA ALA A 69 4.39 3.00 15.31
C ALA A 69 3.01 2.39 15.02
N ARG A 70 2.87 1.06 15.00
CA ARG A 70 1.59 0.39 14.67
C ARG A 70 0.48 0.63 15.68
N LYS A 71 0.82 0.94 16.93
CA LYS A 71 -0.15 1.31 17.98
C LYS A 71 -0.51 2.80 17.97
N THR A 72 0.07 3.58 17.05
CA THR A 72 -0.30 4.98 16.84
C THR A 72 -1.42 5.10 15.82
N ARG A 73 -1.89 6.33 15.56
CA ARG A 73 -2.86 6.63 14.50
C ARG A 73 -2.21 6.93 13.13
N ALA A 74 -0.93 6.60 12.93
CA ALA A 74 -0.18 6.96 11.72
C ALA A 74 -0.89 6.49 10.42
N ILE A 75 -1.28 5.22 10.35
CA ILE A 75 -1.98 4.68 9.16
C ILE A 75 -3.32 5.39 8.91
N PHE A 76 -4.11 5.62 9.96
CA PHE A 76 -5.40 6.31 9.85
C PHE A 76 -5.21 7.72 9.29
N LYS A 77 -4.23 8.48 9.81
CA LYS A 77 -3.93 9.83 9.31
C LYS A 77 -3.48 9.83 7.85
N MET A 78 -2.63 8.88 7.44
CA MET A 78 -2.19 8.78 6.05
C MET A 78 -3.35 8.42 5.12
N VAL A 79 -4.21 7.48 5.51
CA VAL A 79 -5.39 7.10 4.71
C VAL A 79 -6.43 8.23 4.66
N ASP A 80 -6.61 8.99 5.75
CA ASP A 80 -7.48 10.17 5.77
C ASP A 80 -6.99 11.26 4.81
N ALA A 81 -5.68 11.52 4.79
CA ALA A 81 -5.06 12.44 3.84
C ALA A 81 -5.24 11.95 2.40
N ALA A 82 -4.94 10.67 2.12
CA ALA A 82 -5.11 10.05 0.81
C ALA A 82 -6.56 10.16 0.31
N ARG A 83 -7.53 9.88 1.18
CA ARG A 83 -8.96 9.98 0.89
C ARG A 83 -9.38 11.43 0.61
N SER A 84 -8.81 12.39 1.32
CA SER A 84 -9.05 13.81 1.05
C SER A 84 -8.53 14.22 -0.32
N MET A 85 -7.34 13.74 -0.71
CA MET A 85 -6.77 13.98 -2.04
C MET A 85 -7.63 13.36 -3.15
N ALA A 86 -8.02 12.09 -2.99
CA ALA A 86 -8.89 11.40 -3.94
C ALA A 86 -10.25 12.10 -4.08
N LYS A 87 -10.85 12.53 -2.97
CA LYS A 87 -12.10 13.30 -2.96
C LYS A 87 -11.96 14.64 -3.69
N GLN A 88 -10.87 15.38 -3.48
CA GLN A 88 -10.62 16.65 -4.17
C GLN A 88 -10.46 16.47 -5.68
N ALA A 89 -9.84 15.37 -6.11
CA ALA A 89 -9.67 15.03 -7.51
C ALA A 89 -10.91 14.39 -8.16
N GLY A 90 -11.96 14.09 -7.38
CA GLY A 90 -13.17 13.45 -7.89
C GLY A 90 -12.98 11.98 -8.32
N ILE A 91 -11.97 11.29 -7.79
CA ILE A 91 -11.63 9.91 -8.13
C ILE A 91 -11.68 8.98 -6.89
N PRO A 92 -11.90 7.67 -7.04
CA PRO A 92 -11.84 6.72 -5.93
C PRO A 92 -10.41 6.52 -5.42
N LEU A 93 -10.27 6.25 -4.12
CA LEU A 93 -9.04 5.73 -3.51
C LEU A 93 -9.11 4.20 -3.47
N VAL A 94 -8.09 3.54 -4.01
CA VAL A 94 -7.95 2.08 -4.02
C VAL A 94 -6.71 1.73 -3.20
N ILE A 95 -6.90 0.95 -2.13
CA ILE A 95 -5.80 0.47 -1.28
C ILE A 95 -5.88 -1.05 -1.23
N ALA A 96 -4.78 -1.72 -1.57
CA ALA A 96 -4.71 -3.16 -1.62
C ALA A 96 -3.68 -3.72 -0.62
N ASN A 97 -4.02 -4.87 -0.02
CA ASN A 97 -3.09 -5.62 0.80
C ASN A 97 -2.55 -6.81 -0.01
N PHE A 98 -1.41 -6.60 -0.67
CA PHE A 98 -0.70 -7.67 -1.39
C PHE A 98 0.40 -8.26 -0.51
N GLY A 99 0.10 -9.38 0.14
CA GLY A 99 1.01 -10.14 0.98
C GLY A 99 0.34 -11.36 1.57
N VAL A 100 1.14 -12.31 2.08
CA VAL A 100 0.67 -13.55 2.74
C VAL A 100 0.94 -13.57 4.25
N VAL A 101 1.72 -12.61 4.76
CA VAL A 101 1.98 -12.44 6.20
C VAL A 101 0.92 -11.53 6.84
N ASP A 102 0.37 -11.96 7.97
CA ASP A 102 -0.64 -11.23 8.78
C ASP A 102 -1.89 -10.78 8.00
N THR A 103 -2.26 -11.52 6.95
CA THR A 103 -3.37 -11.17 6.04
C THR A 103 -4.69 -10.89 6.75
N LYS A 104 -5.04 -11.67 7.77
CA LYS A 104 -6.28 -11.48 8.54
C LYS A 104 -6.29 -10.15 9.30
N ALA A 105 -5.18 -9.77 9.92
CA ALA A 105 -5.07 -8.52 10.67
C ALA A 105 -5.10 -7.31 9.73
N LYS A 106 -4.31 -7.37 8.63
CA LYS A 106 -4.29 -6.33 7.60
C LYS A 106 -5.64 -6.18 6.91
N SER A 107 -6.29 -7.28 6.51
CA SER A 107 -7.63 -7.26 5.91
C SER A 107 -8.65 -6.61 6.83
N ARG A 108 -8.64 -6.96 8.14
CA ARG A 108 -9.53 -6.33 9.13
C ARG A 108 -9.31 -4.81 9.23
N LEU A 109 -8.06 -4.36 9.26
CA LEU A 109 -7.72 -2.94 9.27
C LEU A 109 -8.22 -2.23 8.00
N TYR A 110 -7.95 -2.79 6.82
CA TYR A 110 -8.29 -2.15 5.54
C TYR A 110 -9.80 -2.04 5.33
N LYS A 111 -10.58 -3.03 5.81
CA LYS A 111 -12.06 -2.98 5.81
C LYS A 111 -12.62 -1.84 6.67
N THR A 112 -11.84 -1.25 7.58
CA THR A 112 -12.29 -0.04 8.30
C THR A 112 -12.25 1.22 7.44
N PHE A 113 -11.53 1.20 6.30
CA PHE A 113 -11.39 2.37 5.43
C PHE A 113 -12.39 2.41 4.28
N GLY A 114 -12.99 1.27 3.90
CA GLY A 114 -13.88 1.21 2.76
C GLY A 114 -14.49 -0.16 2.49
N LYS A 115 -15.13 -0.29 1.33
CA LYS A 115 -15.73 -1.56 0.87
C LYS A 115 -14.65 -2.51 0.37
N GLU A 116 -14.86 -3.81 0.56
CA GLU A 116 -13.97 -4.86 0.07
C GLU A 116 -14.09 -5.01 -1.46
N LEU A 117 -12.97 -5.23 -2.14
CA LEU A 117 -12.88 -5.43 -3.58
C LEU A 117 -12.30 -6.81 -3.89
N GLY A 118 -13.18 -7.76 -4.21
CA GLY A 118 -12.81 -9.10 -4.71
C GLY A 118 -11.91 -9.93 -3.79
N VAL A 119 -11.33 -10.98 -4.36
CA VAL A 119 -10.36 -11.86 -3.71
C VAL A 119 -9.22 -12.13 -4.68
N THR A 120 -7.98 -12.11 -4.18
CA THR A 120 -6.79 -12.53 -4.94
C THR A 120 -6.31 -13.88 -4.41
N VAL A 121 -6.07 -14.83 -5.30
CA VAL A 121 -5.58 -16.18 -4.97
C VAL A 121 -4.32 -16.45 -5.79
N ILE A 122 -3.33 -17.11 -5.17
CA ILE A 122 -2.13 -17.62 -5.84
C ILE A 122 -2.28 -19.15 -5.96
N THR A 123 -2.04 -19.68 -7.16
CA THR A 123 -2.13 -21.13 -7.47
C THR A 123 -0.86 -21.59 -8.22
N GLY A 124 -0.67 -22.91 -8.36
CA GLY A 124 0.50 -23.50 -9.02
C GLY A 124 1.68 -23.76 -8.08
N GLU A 125 2.88 -23.91 -8.65
CA GLU A 125 4.12 -24.11 -7.87
C GLU A 125 4.51 -22.79 -7.19
N THR A 126 4.58 -22.81 -5.86
CA THR A 126 4.73 -21.61 -5.03
C THR A 126 5.92 -21.68 -4.06
N SER A 127 6.62 -22.81 -3.99
CA SER A 127 7.69 -23.04 -3.00
C SER A 127 8.84 -22.02 -3.08
N HIS A 128 9.16 -21.52 -4.27
CA HIS A 128 10.20 -20.50 -4.46
C HIS A 128 9.67 -19.05 -4.38
N PHE A 129 8.35 -18.87 -4.41
CA PHE A 129 7.72 -17.55 -4.45
C PHE A 129 7.15 -17.13 -3.10
N LEU A 130 6.51 -18.06 -2.38
CA LEU A 130 5.97 -17.84 -1.04
C LEU A 130 7.03 -18.26 -0.02
N TRP A 131 7.49 -17.32 0.78
CA TRP A 131 8.42 -17.59 1.86
C TRP A 131 7.82 -17.10 3.18
N ARG A 132 8.04 -17.88 4.24
CA ARG A 132 7.61 -17.58 5.60
C ARG A 132 8.78 -17.05 6.41
#